data_AF-A0A6M0CGP3-F1
#
_entry.id   AF-A0A6M0CGP3-F1
#
_cell.length_a   1.000
_cell.length_b   1.000
_cell.length_c   1.000
_cell.angle_alpha   90.00
_cell.angle_beta   90.00
_cell.angle_gamma   90.00
#
_symmetry.space_group_name_H-M   'P 1'
#
loop_
_entity.id
_entity.type
_entity.pdbx_description
1 polymer ?
#
loop_
_entity_poly.entity_id
_entity_poly.type
_entity_poly.pdbx_seq_one_letter_code
_entity_poly.pdbx_strand_id
1 'polypeptide(L)'
;IIYDEANVDISIIETRNNTPIDLSNLSSGEKQIVSIFGKIYLDPSKDFIVLFDEPELSLSIEWQRNLLPDILKSNKCKLLLAVTHSPFIFDNELDLNAHDLDTFVKER
;
A
#
# COMPACT_ATOMS: atom_id res chain seq x y z
N ILE A 1 -3.79 7.94 9.69
CA ILE A 1 -2.61 8.26 10.50
C ILE A 1 -2.61 9.77 10.71
N ILE A 2 -2.58 10.24 11.96
CA ILE A 2 -2.37 11.65 12.27
C ILE A 2 -0.95 11.79 12.77
N TYR A 3 -0.16 12.63 12.10
CA TYR A 3 1.21 12.96 12.49
C TYR A 3 1.23 14.35 13.12
N ASP A 4 1.75 14.44 14.35
CA ASP A 4 2.02 15.70 15.02
C ASP A 4 3.53 15.98 14.95
N GLU A 5 3.92 16.92 14.08
CA GLU A 5 5.31 17.31 13.86
C GLU A 5 5.93 17.97 15.11
N ALA A 6 5.13 18.64 15.95
CA ALA A 6 5.64 19.34 17.14
C ALA A 6 6.00 18.38 18.27
N ASN A 7 5.27 17.28 18.41
CA ASN A 7 5.47 16.28 19.46
C ASN A 7 6.13 14.99 18.97
N VAL A 8 6.35 14.84 17.66
CA VAL A 8 6.85 13.60 17.00
C VAL A 8 5.99 12.40 17.41
N ASP A 9 4.67 12.59 17.46
CA ASP A 9 3.73 11.56 17.85
C ASP A 9 2.91 11.08 16.65
N ILE A 10 2.64 9.77 16.62
CA ILE A 10 1.91 9.09 15.55
C ILE A 10 0.75 8.34 16.18
N SER A 11 -0.47 8.75 15.82
CA SER A 11 -1.70 8.10 16.28
C SER A 11 -2.47 7.46 15.14
N ILE A 12 -3.00 6.27 15.41
CA ILE A 12 -3.96 5.56 14.54
C ILE A 12 -5.34 5.72 15.17
N ILE A 13 -6.32 6.09 14.36
CA ILE A 13 -7.65 6.44 14.84
C ILE A 13 -8.69 5.67 14.02
N GLU A 14 -9.65 5.06 14.71
CA GLU A 14 -10.83 4.50 14.07
C GLU A 14 -11.75 5.63 13.60
N THR A 15 -12.05 5.67 12.30
CA THR A 15 -12.81 6.78 11.70
C THR A 15 -14.27 6.86 12.17
N ARG A 16 -14.87 5.75 12.61
CA ARG A 16 -16.29 5.68 13.00
C ARG A 16 -16.59 6.37 14.31
N ASN A 17 -15.69 6.27 15.28
CA ASN A 17 -15.86 6.75 16.64
C ASN A 17 -14.74 7.72 17.09
N ASN A 18 -13.76 7.98 16.21
CA ASN A 18 -12.60 8.82 16.47
C ASN A 18 -11.77 8.38 17.68
N THR A 19 -11.75 7.07 17.96
CA THR A 19 -10.99 6.51 19.08
C THR A 19 -9.58 6.09 18.66
N PRO A 20 -8.55 6.32 19.50
CA PRO A 20 -7.21 5.82 19.23
C PRO A 20 -7.16 4.29 19.26
N ILE A 21 -6.42 3.71 18.31
CA ILE A 21 -6.11 2.29 18.27
C ILE A 21 -4.62 2.12 18.56
N ASP A 22 -4.30 1.26 19.53
CA ASP A 22 -2.92 0.84 19.78
C ASP A 22 -2.39 0.02 18.59
N LEU A 23 -1.17 0.31 18.14
CA LEU A 23 -0.47 -0.42 17.09
C LEU A 23 -0.49 -1.94 17.30
N SER A 24 -0.40 -2.41 18.55
CA SER A 24 -0.43 -3.84 18.89
C SER A 24 -1.76 -4.51 18.54
N ASN A 25 -2.87 -3.77 18.57
CA ASN A 25 -4.22 -4.26 18.30
C ASN A 25 -4.56 -4.33 16.80
N LEU A 26 -3.71 -3.78 15.92
CA LEU A 26 -3.88 -3.91 14.49
C LEU A 26 -3.67 -5.36 14.02
N SER A 27 -4.42 -5.74 12.99
CA SER A 27 -4.16 -6.96 12.23
C SER A 27 -2.76 -6.90 11.58
N SER A 28 -2.23 -8.07 11.20
CA SER A 28 -0.95 -8.14 10.48
C SER A 28 -0.97 -7.33 9.19
N GLY A 29 -2.07 -7.39 8.44
CA GLY A 29 -2.27 -6.60 7.22
C GLY A 29 -2.25 -5.09 7.48
N GLU A 30 -2.97 -4.61 8.50
CA GLU A 30 -2.96 -3.19 8.86
C GLU A 30 -1.57 -2.71 9.32
N LYS A 31 -0.84 -3.54 10.09
CA LYS A 31 0.56 -3.25 10.45
C LYS A 31 1.45 -3.13 9.23
N GLN A 32 1.24 -3.98 8.22
CA GLN A 32 1.95 -3.91 6.95
C GLN A 32 1.64 -2.62 6.19
N ILE A 33 0.37 -2.20 6.10
CA ILE A 33 -0.03 -0.91 5.53
C ILE A 33 0.68 0.25 6.23
N VAL A 34 0.64 0.29 7.56
CA VAL A 34 1.31 1.33 8.36
C VAL A 34 2.80 1.36 8.10
N SER A 35 3.46 0.20 8.00
CA SER A 35 4.89 0.10 7.72
C SER A 35 5.25 0.64 6.33
N ILE A 36 4.46 0.28 5.30
CA ILE A 36 4.67 0.75 3.92
C ILE A 36 4.55 2.27 3.84
N PHE A 37 3.44 2.82 4.34
CA PHE A 37 3.21 4.26 4.29
C PHE A 37 4.15 5.03 5.23
N GLY A 38 4.53 4.45 6.36
CA GLY A 38 5.57 5.01 7.23
C GLY A 38 6.87 5.22 6.46
N LYS A 39 7.33 4.22 5.69
CA LYS A 39 8.51 4.37 4.83
C LYS A 39 8.34 5.45 3.77
N ILE A 40 7.22 5.48 3.05
CA ILE A 40 6.97 6.46 1.98
C ILE A 40 6.94 7.89 2.52
N TYR A 41 6.25 8.13 3.63
CA TYR A 41 6.02 9.47 4.15
C TYR A 41 7.15 9.99 5.04
N LEU A 42 7.83 9.13 5.81
CA LEU A 42 8.90 9.56 6.72
C LEU A 42 10.26 9.67 6.04
N ASP A 43 10.45 9.06 4.87
CA ASP A 43 11.68 9.23 4.12
C ASP A 43 11.70 10.63 3.45
N PRO A 44 12.79 11.42 3.64
CA PRO A 44 12.92 12.76 3.09
C PRO A 44 13.03 12.77 1.56
N SER A 45 13.38 11.65 0.94
CA SER A 45 13.34 11.48 -0.51
C SER A 45 11.90 11.54 -1.04
N LYS A 46 11.76 12.02 -2.28
CA LYS A 46 10.45 12.11 -2.97
C LYS A 46 10.33 11.20 -4.17
N ASP A 47 11.35 10.38 -4.43
CA ASP A 47 11.47 9.59 -5.65
C ASP A 47 11.69 8.11 -5.31
N PHE A 48 10.61 7.41 -4.95
CA PHE A 48 10.65 5.97 -4.71
C PHE A 48 10.34 5.20 -5.99
N ILE A 49 11.11 4.14 -6.22
CA ILE A 49 10.69 3.02 -7.06
C ILE A 49 10.19 1.93 -6.11
N VAL A 50 8.95 1.51 -6.30
CA VAL A 50 8.32 0.48 -5.49
C VAL A 50 8.26 -0.80 -6.31
N LEU A 51 8.88 -1.86 -5.80
CA LEU A 51 8.84 -3.20 -6.37
C LEU A 51 8.17 -4.10 -5.35
N PHE A 52 7.06 -4.72 -5.73
CA PHE A 52 6.33 -5.67 -4.89
C PHE A 52 6.25 -7.06 -5.52
N ASP A 53 6.34 -8.04 -4.64
CA ASP A 53 6.01 -9.44 -4.91
C ASP A 53 4.94 -9.84 -3.89
N GLU A 54 3.78 -10.27 -4.39
CA GLU A 54 2.57 -10.58 -3.63
C GLU A 54 2.17 -9.53 -2.57
N PRO A 55 1.97 -8.25 -2.96
CA PRO A 55 1.64 -7.19 -2.01
C PRO A 55 0.32 -7.39 -1.26
N GLU A 56 -0.55 -8.28 -1.74
CA GLU A 56 -1.84 -8.65 -1.14
C GLU A 56 -1.75 -9.51 0.12
N LEU A 57 -0.59 -10.12 0.41
CA LEU A 57 -0.48 -11.11 1.48
C LEU A 57 -0.94 -10.51 2.81
N SER A 58 -1.80 -11.25 3.52
CA SER A 58 -2.40 -10.85 4.81
C SER A 58 -3.36 -9.64 4.77
N LEU A 59 -3.67 -9.08 3.59
CA LEU A 59 -4.59 -7.96 3.45
C LEU A 59 -6.04 -8.43 3.19
N SER A 60 -7.00 -7.69 3.74
CA SER A 60 -8.41 -7.85 3.36
C SER A 60 -8.63 -7.40 1.91
N ILE A 61 -9.73 -7.83 1.28
CA ILE A 61 -10.06 -7.44 -0.11
C ILE A 61 -10.15 -5.91 -0.25
N GLU A 62 -10.69 -5.21 0.77
CA GLU A 62 -10.77 -3.75 0.78
C GLU A 62 -9.37 -3.11 0.77
N TRP A 63 -8.43 -3.63 1.58
CA TRP A 63 -7.05 -3.14 1.57
C TRP A 63 -6.31 -3.46 0.28
N GLN A 64 -6.53 -4.65 -0.29
CA GLN A 64 -5.92 -5.03 -1.57
C GLN A 64 -6.29 -4.04 -2.68
N ARG A 65 -7.59 -3.72 -2.82
CA ARG A 65 -8.07 -2.79 -3.85
C ARG A 65 -7.51 -1.37 -3.74
N ASN A 66 -7.13 -0.94 -2.54
CA ASN A 66 -6.70 0.44 -2.30
C ASN A 66 -5.17 0.60 -2.19
N LEU A 67 -4.42 -0.47 -1.92
CA LEU A 67 -2.99 -0.39 -1.64
C LEU A 67 -2.18 0.32 -2.74
N LEU A 68 -2.24 -0.17 -3.98
CA LEU A 68 -1.42 0.37 -5.07
C LEU A 68 -1.87 1.79 -5.48
N PRO A 69 -3.19 2.07 -5.65
CA PRO A 69 -3.67 3.42 -5.88
C PRO A 69 -3.22 4.42 -4.81
N ASP A 70 -3.28 4.06 -3.55
CA ASP A 70 -2.93 4.96 -2.44
C ASP A 70 -1.43 5.27 -2.40
N ILE A 71 -0.58 4.29 -2.77
CA ILE A 71 0.85 4.51 -2.94
C ILE A 71 1.12 5.49 -4.08
N LEU A 72 0.43 5.38 -5.22
CA LEU A 72 0.59 6.31 -6.35
C LEU A 72 0.09 7.71 -5.99
N LYS A 73 -1.04 7.81 -5.28
CA LYS A 73 -1.62 9.09 -4.80
C LYS A 73 -0.73 9.84 -3.82
N SER A 74 0.26 9.18 -3.21
CA SER A 74 1.26 9.85 -2.38
C SER A 74 2.12 10.87 -3.14
N ASN A 75 2.14 10.81 -4.49
CA ASN A 75 3.01 11.61 -5.37
C ASN A 75 4.52 11.47 -5.06
N LYS A 76 4.90 10.45 -4.30
CA LYS A 76 6.29 10.10 -3.95
C LYS A 76 6.80 8.87 -4.68
N CYS A 77 5.92 8.17 -5.40
CA CYS A 77 6.26 6.99 -6.20
C CYS A 77 6.45 7.39 -7.67
N LYS A 78 7.64 7.14 -8.23
CA LYS A 78 7.96 7.40 -9.65
C LYS A 78 7.68 6.20 -10.54
N LEU A 79 7.83 5.00 -9.99
CA LEU A 79 7.55 3.76 -10.68
C LEU A 79 7.06 2.74 -9.66
N LEU A 80 5.93 2.12 -9.95
CA LEU A 80 5.41 1.00 -9.20
C LEU A 80 5.38 -0.22 -10.12
N LEU A 81 6.00 -1.31 -9.67
CA LEU A 81 5.91 -2.62 -10.30
C LEU A 81 5.45 -3.61 -9.23
N ALA A 82 4.40 -4.37 -9.54
CA ALA A 82 3.87 -5.38 -8.65
C ALA A 82 3.67 -6.70 -9.42
N VAL A 83 4.07 -7.80 -8.80
CA VAL A 83 3.74 -9.16 -9.23
C VAL A 83 2.78 -9.72 -8.19
N THR A 84 1.70 -10.35 -8.63
CA THR A 84 0.57 -10.70 -7.77
C THR A 84 -0.24 -11.83 -8.39
N HIS A 85 -0.84 -12.66 -7.53
CA HIS A 85 -1.85 -13.64 -7.93
C HIS A 85 -3.27 -13.18 -7.59
N SER A 86 -3.42 -12.10 -6.82
CA SER A 86 -4.72 -11.56 -6.46
C SER A 86 -5.28 -10.67 -7.57
N PRO A 87 -6.47 -11.00 -8.13
CA PRO A 87 -7.14 -10.12 -9.08
C PRO A 87 -7.67 -8.85 -8.41
N PHE A 88 -7.79 -8.83 -7.07
CA PHE A 88 -8.39 -7.71 -6.35
C PHE A 88 -7.45 -6.52 -6.19
N ILE A 89 -6.14 -6.73 -6.30
CA ILE A 89 -5.17 -5.65 -6.04
C ILE A 89 -5.15 -4.58 -7.15
N PHE A 90 -5.60 -4.95 -8.35
CA PHE A 90 -5.75 -4.08 -9.51
C PHE A 90 -7.21 -3.96 -9.99
N ASP A 91 -8.18 -4.45 -9.21
CA ASP A 91 -9.63 -4.26 -9.44
C ASP A 91 -10.05 -2.81 -9.11
N ASN A 92 -9.45 -1.87 -9.86
CA ASN A 92 -9.53 -0.42 -9.71
C ASN A 92 -9.01 0.28 -11.00
N GLU A 93 -8.63 1.56 -10.94
CA GLU A 93 -8.12 2.31 -12.09
C GLU A 93 -6.84 1.73 -12.75
N LEU A 94 -6.14 0.83 -12.05
CA LEU A 94 -4.89 0.19 -12.51
C LEU A 94 -5.11 -1.08 -13.31
N ASP A 95 -6.35 -1.56 -13.49
CA ASP A 95 -6.66 -2.73 -14.32
C ASP A 95 -6.11 -2.58 -15.75
N LEU A 96 -6.13 -1.36 -16.29
CA LEU A 96 -5.57 -1.03 -17.61
C LEU A 96 -4.05 -1.25 -17.71
N ASN A 97 -3.37 -1.35 -16.57
CA ASN A 97 -1.94 -1.59 -16.47
C ASN A 97 -1.61 -3.04 -16.08
N ALA A 98 -2.62 -3.86 -15.75
CA ALA A 98 -2.44 -5.26 -15.42
C ALA A 98 -2.31 -6.09 -16.70
N HIS A 99 -1.19 -6.79 -16.83
CA HIS A 99 -0.93 -7.66 -17.96
C HIS A 99 -0.53 -9.04 -17.46
N ASP A 100 -1.12 -10.07 -18.05
CA ASP A 100 -0.72 -11.45 -17.79
C ASP A 100 0.72 -11.65 -18.27
N LEU A 101 1.55 -12.27 -17.43
CA LEU A 101 2.93 -12.58 -17.73
C LEU A 101 3.03 -13.53 -18.94
N ASP A 102 2.05 -14.41 -19.11
CA ASP A 102 1.99 -15.36 -20.23
C ASP A 102 1.93 -14.64 -21.59
N THR A 103 1.41 -13.40 -21.63
CA THR A 103 1.40 -12.57 -22.85
C THR A 103 2.80 -12.28 -23.39
N PHE A 104 3.83 -12.34 -22.53
CA PHE A 104 5.21 -12.01 -22.88
C PHE A 104 6.10 -13.24 -23.08
N VAL A 105 5.59 -14.45 -22.80
CA VAL A 105 6.32 -15.69 -23.04
C VAL A 105 6.17 -16.07 -24.52
N LYS A 106 7.28 -16.00 -25.28
CA LYS A 106 7.33 -16.59 -26.62
C LYS A 106 7.72 -18.05 -26.50
N GLU A 107 6.80 -18.96 -26.83
CA GLU A 107 7.15 -20.37 -27.04
C GLU A 107 8.26 -20.45 -28.11
N ARG A 108 9.33 -21.18 -27.77
CA ARG A 108 10.45 -21.48 -28.69
C ARG A 108 10.18 -22.79 -29.41
#